data_AF-A0A8D8ZIX6-F1
#
_entry.id   AF-A0A8D8ZIX6-F1
#
_cell.length_a   1.000
_cell.length_b   1.000
_cell.length_c   1.000
_cell.angle_alpha   90.00
_cell.angle_beta   90.00
_cell.angle_gamma   90.00
#
_symmetry.space_group_name_H-M   'P 1'
#
loop_
_entity.id
_entity.type
_entity.pdbx_description
1 polymer ?
#
loop_
_entity_poly.entity_id
_entity_poly.type
_entity_poly.pdbx_seq_one_letter_code
_entity_poly.pdbx_strand_id
1 'polypeptide(L)'
;MRIIKTINLRTAVAFLCLFVCLGILFTWPYCTLGNNELSGTWKHSEEPNNLKQFEDISCQINGDYSVKCKKLTGEVYVPFTFLHKYFDVSGKIVKSNNNEETFEWAHCNARIYYPKTKYDPKGVFAYFDNYSVENRDRVKCVSAIEGVPITTQWDPAGYYYPTQIAQYGLAHYSKNLTEPEPRRRILEDGDGVVGEWSGGYAGRQYNEQVNSYVFNFHTSESRTVSLPLSSASGDYVLSVTLSILSNSSLSVHIDNTESGETYRLHYVCSKDLLNTQGNDFYYGIGCSTTWQTLTRDIINDVQKGVYLHVPFHKRTKLKLMKSKLKIISIHLYGSGSIDNLTLSSSDHMAMFYNAAQWLVTHQDNSGGWPTLVTRHITGSGLSDLQPGWYSAMGQGHAISVLSRAYHHSGNPMYLNAALKGLKVFRVPVSKGGVLSKFLDKVPWYEEYPTTPCLSILNGFIYSLIGLYDLVSVSTKGKSKDVGFLYEQGMSSLKRMLSLYDTGSGSFYDLRHVTLGIAPKIARCDYHATHVNQLLLLATIDNNPILASTAERWSGYVQGKRASHN
;
A
#
# COMPACT_ATOMS: atom_id res chain seq x y z
N MET A 1 -1.00 -70.47 3.68
CA MET A 1 -2.11 -70.54 4.65
C MET A 1 -2.17 -69.20 5.39
N ARG A 2 -3.37 -68.57 5.43
CA ARG A 2 -3.77 -67.36 6.18
C ARG A 2 -3.42 -65.95 5.64
N ILE A 3 -4.28 -65.53 4.72
CA ILE A 3 -5.01 -64.25 4.61
C ILE A 3 -4.76 -63.24 5.76
N ILE A 4 -4.22 -62.06 5.45
CA ILE A 4 -4.39 -60.83 6.25
C ILE A 4 -5.20 -59.85 5.40
N LYS A 5 -6.45 -59.60 5.81
CA LYS A 5 -7.35 -58.61 5.22
C LYS A 5 -6.91 -57.21 5.66
N THR A 6 -6.76 -56.30 4.71
CA THR A 6 -6.73 -54.86 4.91
C THR A 6 -8.04 -54.40 5.56
N ILE A 7 -7.96 -53.85 6.78
CA ILE A 7 -9.09 -53.23 7.48
C ILE A 7 -9.31 -51.83 6.90
N ASN A 8 -10.53 -51.55 6.46
CA ASN A 8 -10.95 -50.25 5.94
C ASN A 8 -10.94 -49.20 7.07
N LEU A 9 -10.34 -48.03 6.80
CA LEU A 9 -10.21 -46.92 7.76
C LEU A 9 -11.57 -46.46 8.31
N ARG A 10 -12.66 -46.60 7.54
CA ARG A 10 -14.03 -46.29 8.01
C ARG A 10 -14.51 -47.23 9.12
N THR A 11 -14.12 -48.50 9.10
CA THR A 11 -14.47 -49.45 10.16
C THR A 11 -13.67 -49.18 11.43
N ALA A 12 -12.39 -48.77 11.32
CA ALA A 12 -11.57 -48.40 12.47
C ALA A 12 -12.13 -47.16 13.21
N VAL A 13 -12.59 -46.15 12.46
CA VAL A 13 -13.22 -44.95 13.05
C VAL A 13 -14.57 -45.29 13.71
N ALA A 14 -15.36 -46.18 13.11
CA ALA A 14 -16.63 -46.61 13.70
C ALA A 14 -16.43 -47.35 15.05
N PHE A 15 -15.40 -48.18 15.17
CA PHE A 15 -15.06 -48.83 16.44
C PHE A 15 -14.59 -47.83 17.50
N LEU A 16 -13.84 -46.80 17.12
CA LEU A 16 -13.40 -45.75 18.05
C LEU A 16 -14.59 -44.94 18.61
N CYS A 17 -15.56 -44.59 17.75
CA CYS A 17 -16.77 -43.90 18.18
C CYS A 17 -17.65 -44.78 19.10
N LEU A 18 -17.72 -46.09 18.86
CA LEU A 18 -18.47 -47.01 19.70
C LEU A 18 -17.88 -47.12 21.12
N PHE A 19 -16.55 -47.12 21.23
CA PHE A 19 -15.85 -47.15 22.52
C PHE A 19 -16.05 -45.87 23.34
N VAL A 20 -16.11 -44.70 22.70
CA VAL A 20 -16.38 -43.42 23.38
C VAL A 20 -17.84 -43.34 23.85
N CYS A 21 -18.80 -43.81 23.05
CA CYS A 21 -20.21 -43.86 23.46
C CYS A 21 -20.46 -44.84 24.62
N LEU A 22 -19.77 -45.99 24.64
CA LEU A 22 -19.85 -46.95 25.75
C LEU A 22 -19.23 -46.39 27.04
N GLY A 23 -18.15 -45.59 26.95
CA GLY A 23 -17.56 -44.91 28.12
C GLY A 23 -18.48 -43.89 28.79
N ILE A 24 -19.35 -43.23 28.02
CA ILE A 24 -20.32 -42.23 28.52
C ILE A 24 -21.56 -42.90 29.14
N LEU A 25 -21.93 -44.10 28.68
CA LEU A 25 -23.06 -44.87 29.21
C LEU A 25 -22.73 -45.61 30.53
N PHE A 26 -21.45 -45.87 30.83
CA PHE A 26 -21.03 -46.56 32.06
C PHE A 26 -20.81 -45.66 33.28
N THR A 27 -20.86 -44.33 33.14
CA THR A 27 -20.71 -43.39 34.26
C THR A 27 -22.03 -42.73 34.70
N TRP A 28 -23.17 -43.17 34.16
CA TRP A 28 -24.46 -42.47 34.31
C TRP A 28 -25.62 -43.20 35.04
N PRO A 29 -25.37 -44.19 35.92
CA PRO A 29 -26.39 -44.52 36.92
C PRO A 29 -25.77 -44.69 38.31
N TYR A 30 -25.32 -43.60 38.91
CA TYR A 30 -25.41 -43.45 40.36
C TYR A 30 -26.25 -42.22 40.65
N CYS A 31 -27.25 -42.42 41.51
CA CYS A 31 -28.18 -41.45 42.09
C CYS A 31 -29.49 -41.20 41.34
N THR A 32 -30.39 -42.18 41.37
CA THR A 32 -31.80 -41.90 41.69
C THR A 32 -32.40 -42.97 42.60
N LEU A 33 -33.10 -42.47 43.63
CA LEU A 33 -34.18 -43.08 44.43
C LEU A 33 -33.84 -43.75 45.77
N GLY A 34 -34.22 -43.04 46.84
CA GLY A 34 -34.49 -43.54 48.18
C GLY A 34 -35.27 -42.48 48.97
N ASN A 35 -36.58 -42.37 48.71
CA ASN A 35 -37.51 -41.63 49.57
C ASN A 35 -37.66 -42.36 50.91
N ASN A 36 -37.53 -41.63 52.03
CA ASN A 36 -38.34 -41.85 53.23
C ASN A 36 -38.39 -40.56 54.06
N GLU A 37 -39.60 -40.20 54.45
CA GLU A 37 -39.96 -39.03 55.24
C GLU A 37 -39.28 -39.02 56.62
N LEU A 38 -38.89 -37.84 57.10
CA LEU A 38 -38.98 -37.46 58.51
C LEU A 38 -38.84 -35.94 58.65
N SER A 39 -39.82 -35.36 59.35
CA SER A 39 -40.00 -33.95 59.62
C SER A 39 -38.82 -33.34 60.38
N GLY A 40 -38.36 -32.18 59.92
CA GLY A 40 -37.37 -31.38 60.62
C GLY A 40 -37.41 -29.96 60.10
N THR A 41 -37.92 -29.04 60.90
CA THR A 41 -37.94 -27.60 60.69
C THR A 41 -36.51 -27.05 60.61
N TRP A 42 -35.99 -26.85 59.40
CA TRP A 42 -34.73 -26.14 59.18
C TRP A 42 -35.02 -24.78 58.56
N LYS A 43 -34.71 -23.73 59.32
CA LYS A 43 -34.83 -22.32 58.95
C LYS A 43 -34.11 -22.08 57.62
N HIS A 44 -34.81 -21.47 56.66
CA HIS A 44 -34.19 -20.78 55.54
C HIS A 44 -33.25 -19.69 56.08
N SER A 45 -31.95 -19.95 56.11
CA SER A 45 -30.96 -18.90 55.98
C SER A 45 -30.80 -18.63 54.49
N GLU A 46 -31.57 -17.64 53.99
CA GLU A 46 -31.22 -16.97 52.76
C GLU A 46 -29.86 -16.30 52.98
N GLU A 47 -28.78 -16.95 52.55
CA GLU A 47 -27.57 -16.20 52.22
C GLU A 47 -27.93 -15.36 50.98
N PRO A 48 -27.86 -14.02 51.05
CA PRO A 48 -28.04 -13.22 49.86
C PRO A 48 -26.89 -13.55 48.92
N ASN A 49 -27.23 -14.01 47.72
CA ASN A 49 -26.37 -13.92 46.54
C ASN A 49 -26.00 -12.44 46.37
N ASN A 50 -24.94 -11.99 47.06
CA ASN A 50 -24.29 -10.71 46.83
C ASN A 50 -23.60 -10.80 45.46
N LEU A 51 -24.40 -10.66 44.40
CA LEU A 51 -23.91 -10.33 43.07
C LEU A 51 -23.15 -9.01 43.23
N LYS A 52 -21.83 -9.11 43.33
CA LYS A 52 -20.95 -7.97 43.52
C LYS A 52 -21.18 -7.05 42.32
N GLN A 53 -21.76 -5.88 42.59
CA GLN A 53 -22.14 -4.93 41.56
C GLN A 53 -20.98 -3.97 41.28
N PHE A 54 -20.87 -3.52 40.04
CA PHE A 54 -19.95 -2.43 39.71
C PHE A 54 -20.41 -1.14 40.39
N GLU A 55 -19.53 -0.54 41.20
CA GLU A 55 -19.69 0.79 41.76
C GLU A 55 -19.10 1.82 40.80
N ASP A 56 -19.83 2.89 40.50
CA ASP A 56 -19.26 4.01 39.76
C ASP A 56 -18.41 4.86 40.71
N ILE A 57 -17.15 5.13 40.33
CA ILE A 57 -16.21 5.93 41.11
C ILE A 57 -15.57 7.02 40.24
N SER A 58 -15.04 8.06 40.88
CA SER A 58 -14.26 9.11 40.21
C SER A 58 -12.76 8.81 40.28
N CYS A 59 -12.09 8.72 39.12
CA CYS A 59 -10.64 8.59 39.03
C CYS A 59 -10.00 9.96 38.80
N GLN A 60 -9.22 10.47 39.76
CA GLN A 60 -8.40 11.67 39.57
C GLN A 60 -7.13 11.32 38.79
N ILE A 61 -6.91 11.97 37.65
CA ILE A 61 -5.76 11.75 36.77
C ILE A 61 -4.73 12.84 37.03
N ASN A 62 -3.58 12.47 37.62
CA ASN A 62 -2.47 13.37 37.99
C ASN A 62 -2.84 14.59 38.86
N GLY A 63 -4.05 14.66 39.41
CA GLY A 63 -4.58 15.81 40.14
C GLY A 63 -5.19 16.91 39.27
N ASP A 64 -5.25 16.73 37.94
CA ASP A 64 -5.69 17.77 37.00
C ASP A 64 -7.18 17.68 36.66
N TYR A 65 -7.69 16.48 36.43
CA TYR A 65 -9.08 16.24 36.05
C TYR A 65 -9.56 14.84 36.45
N SER A 66 -10.88 14.66 36.49
CA SER A 66 -11.50 13.39 36.85
C SER A 66 -12.14 12.66 35.66
N VAL A 67 -12.02 11.33 35.65
CA VAL A 67 -12.68 10.43 34.68
C VAL A 67 -13.62 9.48 35.43
N LYS A 68 -14.78 9.16 34.83
CA LYS A 68 -15.70 8.15 35.38
C LYS A 68 -15.11 6.75 35.22
N CYS A 69 -14.91 6.06 36.33
CA CYS A 69 -14.38 4.70 36.41
C CYS A 69 -15.41 3.77 37.06
N LYS A 70 -15.14 2.47 36.99
CA LYS A 70 -15.91 1.46 37.73
C LYS A 70 -15.03 0.77 38.76
N LYS A 71 -15.63 0.28 39.84
CA LYS A 71 -14.95 -0.51 40.87
C LYS A 71 -15.73 -1.80 41.10
N LEU A 72 -15.03 -2.91 41.16
CA LEU A 72 -15.60 -4.21 41.51
C LEU A 72 -14.59 -4.95 42.37
N THR A 73 -15.01 -5.45 43.55
CA THR A 73 -14.14 -6.23 44.44
C THR A 73 -12.81 -5.56 44.82
N GLY A 74 -12.74 -4.22 44.83
CA GLY A 74 -11.50 -3.48 45.11
C GLY A 74 -10.63 -3.21 43.89
N GLU A 75 -10.92 -3.82 42.74
CA GLU A 75 -10.28 -3.48 41.47
C GLU A 75 -10.95 -2.26 40.83
N VAL A 76 -10.15 -1.43 40.16
CA VAL A 76 -10.62 -0.23 39.45
C VAL A 76 -10.47 -0.42 37.94
N TYR A 77 -11.56 -0.18 37.23
CA TYR A 77 -11.69 -0.30 35.80
C TYR A 77 -11.78 1.10 35.18
N VAL A 78 -10.80 1.41 34.35
CA VAL A 78 -10.69 2.70 33.66
C VAL A 78 -11.22 2.55 32.23
N PRO A 79 -12.06 3.47 31.73
CA PRO A 79 -12.65 3.34 30.41
C PRO A 79 -11.58 3.40 29.30
N PHE A 80 -11.66 2.48 28.35
CA PHE A 80 -10.72 2.43 27.22
C PHE A 80 -10.74 3.70 26.36
N THR A 81 -11.86 4.43 26.31
CA THR A 81 -11.94 5.73 25.62
C THR A 81 -10.97 6.77 26.18
N PHE A 82 -10.66 6.68 27.48
CA PHE A 82 -9.59 7.46 28.12
C PHE A 82 -8.22 6.88 27.80
N LEU A 83 -8.02 5.56 28.04
CA LEU A 83 -6.73 4.89 27.84
C LEU A 83 -6.20 5.06 26.40
N HIS A 84 -7.07 4.92 25.41
CA HIS A 84 -6.78 5.11 23.98
C HIS A 84 -6.11 6.47 23.71
N LYS A 85 -6.69 7.55 24.26
CA LYS A 85 -6.17 8.91 24.05
C LYS A 85 -4.96 9.21 24.91
N TYR A 86 -4.95 8.72 26.15
CA TYR A 86 -3.92 9.05 27.14
C TYR A 86 -2.60 8.33 26.84
N PHE A 87 -2.65 7.07 26.40
CA PHE A 87 -1.47 6.26 26.09
C PHE A 87 -1.20 6.10 24.58
N ASP A 88 -2.02 6.70 23.71
CA ASP A 88 -1.96 6.56 22.24
C ASP A 88 -1.93 5.08 21.78
N VAL A 89 -2.80 4.27 22.38
CA VAL A 89 -2.95 2.82 22.13
C VAL A 89 -4.25 2.53 21.41
N SER A 90 -4.34 1.46 20.64
CA SER A 90 -5.55 1.14 19.85
C SER A 90 -6.31 -0.07 20.37
N GLY A 91 -7.60 -0.12 20.09
CA GLY A 91 -8.41 -1.30 20.39
C GLY A 91 -9.77 -1.29 19.71
N LYS A 92 -10.32 -2.47 19.49
CA LYS A 92 -11.61 -2.68 18.82
C LYS A 92 -12.31 -3.92 19.35
N ILE A 93 -13.63 -3.92 19.29
CA ILE A 93 -14.43 -5.12 19.55
C ILE A 93 -14.56 -5.89 18.24
N VAL A 94 -14.25 -7.18 18.27
CA VAL A 94 -14.39 -8.12 17.15
C VAL A 94 -15.38 -9.20 17.54
N LYS A 95 -16.28 -9.55 16.62
CA LYS A 95 -17.24 -10.64 16.78
C LYS A 95 -16.66 -11.91 16.18
N SER A 96 -16.59 -12.98 16.97
CA SER A 96 -16.26 -14.30 16.46
C SER A 96 -17.44 -14.91 15.70
N ASN A 97 -17.19 -15.97 14.95
CA ASN A 97 -18.23 -16.72 14.23
C ASN A 97 -19.34 -17.27 15.16
N ASN A 98 -19.06 -17.36 16.46
CA ASN A 98 -20.01 -17.83 17.48
C ASN A 98 -20.79 -16.67 18.15
N ASN A 99 -20.74 -15.45 17.59
CA ASN A 99 -21.31 -14.23 18.17
C ASN A 99 -20.71 -13.79 19.52
N GLU A 100 -19.59 -14.36 19.94
CA GLU A 100 -18.86 -13.87 21.11
C GLU A 100 -18.07 -12.60 20.76
N GLU A 101 -18.19 -11.58 21.60
CA GLU A 101 -17.46 -10.32 21.45
C GLU A 101 -16.13 -10.39 22.21
N THR A 102 -15.03 -10.11 21.50
CA THR A 102 -13.70 -10.00 22.08
C THR A 102 -13.15 -8.60 21.86
N PHE A 103 -12.59 -7.99 22.89
CA PHE A 103 -11.87 -6.73 22.76
C PHE A 103 -10.39 -6.99 22.44
N GLU A 104 -9.96 -6.63 21.24
CA GLU A 104 -8.58 -6.72 20.80
C GLU A 104 -7.84 -5.42 21.14
N TRP A 105 -6.83 -5.49 22.00
CA TRP A 105 -5.92 -4.38 22.34
C TRP A 105 -4.64 -4.47 21.52
N ALA A 106 -4.13 -3.32 21.07
CA ALA A 106 -2.82 -3.20 20.44
C ALA A 106 -2.10 -1.93 20.88
N HIS A 107 -0.85 -2.08 21.32
CA HIS A 107 0.01 -0.92 21.62
C HIS A 107 0.34 -0.13 20.35
N CYS A 108 0.61 -0.83 19.24
CA CYS A 108 0.79 -0.26 17.91
C CYS A 108 0.13 -1.19 16.87
N ASN A 109 -0.74 -0.62 16.02
CA ASN A 109 -1.50 -1.35 14.99
C ASN A 109 -0.72 -1.64 13.70
N ALA A 110 0.55 -1.23 13.61
CA ALA A 110 1.35 -1.42 12.42
C ALA A 110 1.97 -2.83 12.37
N ARG A 111 2.03 -3.39 11.16
CA ARG A 111 2.56 -4.73 10.93
C ARG A 111 4.08 -4.70 10.75
N ILE A 112 4.75 -5.64 11.39
CA ILE A 112 6.16 -5.96 11.16
C ILE A 112 6.24 -7.15 10.23
N TYR A 113 7.09 -7.06 9.21
CA TYR A 113 7.34 -8.10 8.22
C TYR A 113 8.73 -8.69 8.47
N TYR A 114 8.76 -9.89 9.03
CA TYR A 114 10.01 -10.62 9.27
C TYR A 114 10.49 -11.29 7.97
N PRO A 115 11.67 -10.91 7.43
CA PRO A 115 12.20 -11.54 6.22
C PRO A 115 12.46 -13.03 6.44
N LYS A 116 12.00 -13.87 5.52
CA LYS A 116 12.27 -15.32 5.53
C LYS A 116 13.57 -15.67 4.83
N THR A 117 14.00 -14.82 3.90
CA THR A 117 15.18 -15.00 3.06
C THR A 117 15.98 -13.71 3.02
N LYS A 118 17.22 -13.81 2.53
CA LYS A 118 18.03 -12.65 2.20
C LYS A 118 17.33 -11.75 1.19
N TYR A 119 17.43 -10.43 1.36
CA TYR A 119 16.92 -9.48 0.39
C TYR A 119 17.60 -9.66 -0.97
N ASP A 120 16.77 -9.84 -2.00
CA ASP A 120 17.19 -9.94 -3.40
C ASP A 120 16.78 -8.66 -4.15
N PRO A 121 17.75 -7.87 -4.65
CA PRO A 121 17.50 -6.71 -5.50
C PRO A 121 16.62 -6.96 -6.73
N LYS A 122 16.54 -8.21 -7.20
CA LYS A 122 15.71 -8.61 -8.35
C LYS A 122 14.30 -9.04 -7.95
N GLY A 123 14.09 -9.34 -6.66
CA GLY A 123 12.82 -9.79 -6.11
C GLY A 123 11.93 -8.65 -5.62
N VAL A 124 10.99 -9.02 -4.75
CA VAL A 124 10.06 -8.12 -4.05
C VAL A 124 10.82 -6.98 -3.38
N PHE A 125 10.33 -5.75 -3.54
CA PHE A 125 10.92 -4.61 -2.87
C PHE A 125 10.40 -4.52 -1.43
N ALA A 126 11.23 -4.98 -0.48
CA ALA A 126 10.90 -5.03 0.94
C ALA A 126 9.58 -5.78 1.22
N TYR A 127 8.50 -5.06 1.49
CA TYR A 127 7.15 -5.58 1.76
C TYR A 127 6.09 -4.83 0.94
N PHE A 128 6.50 -4.29 -0.22
CA PHE A 128 5.65 -3.43 -1.06
C PHE A 128 4.61 -4.23 -1.86
N ASP A 129 4.67 -5.56 -1.89
CA ASP A 129 3.58 -6.43 -2.31
C ASP A 129 2.28 -6.12 -1.53
N ASN A 130 2.41 -5.68 -0.28
CA ASN A 130 1.29 -5.31 0.58
C ASN A 130 0.79 -3.86 0.37
N TYR A 131 1.42 -3.08 -0.52
CA TYR A 131 1.09 -1.67 -0.72
C TYR A 131 0.14 -1.50 -1.90
N SER A 132 -0.95 -0.76 -1.68
CA SER A 132 -1.76 -0.17 -2.75
C SER A 132 -1.59 1.34 -2.71
N VAL A 133 -0.63 1.84 -3.48
CA VAL A 133 -0.22 3.26 -3.44
C VAL A 133 -1.33 4.14 -3.97
N GLU A 134 -1.95 3.72 -5.06
CA GLU A 134 -3.11 4.29 -5.74
C GLU A 134 -4.33 4.45 -4.82
N ASN A 135 -4.45 3.62 -3.79
CA ASN A 135 -5.57 3.67 -2.85
C ASN A 135 -5.40 4.71 -1.73
N ARG A 136 -4.23 5.34 -1.61
CA ARG A 136 -3.98 6.36 -0.58
C ARG A 136 -4.83 7.61 -0.85
N ASP A 137 -5.35 8.23 0.21
CA ASP A 137 -6.22 9.42 0.10
C ASP A 137 -5.55 10.62 -0.56
N ARG A 138 -4.23 10.71 -0.41
CA ARG A 138 -3.39 11.75 -1.05
C ARG A 138 -3.13 11.51 -2.53
N VAL A 139 -3.52 10.36 -3.09
CA VAL A 139 -3.51 10.14 -4.56
C VAL A 139 -4.81 10.69 -5.11
N LYS A 140 -4.71 11.72 -5.94
CA LYS A 140 -5.84 12.35 -6.63
C LYS A 140 -6.46 11.36 -7.62
N CYS A 141 -5.62 10.79 -8.48
CA CYS A 141 -5.94 9.77 -9.46
C CYS A 141 -4.64 9.17 -10.03
N VAL A 142 -4.75 8.12 -10.84
CA VAL A 142 -3.69 7.70 -11.76
C VAL A 142 -3.89 8.47 -13.06
N SER A 143 -2.90 9.27 -13.49
CA SER A 143 -2.96 10.01 -14.76
C SER A 143 -3.26 9.04 -15.91
N ALA A 144 -4.21 9.37 -16.78
CA ALA A 144 -4.49 8.55 -17.97
C ALA A 144 -3.58 8.88 -19.15
N ILE A 145 -2.83 9.98 -19.07
CA ILE A 145 -1.75 10.33 -20.01
C ILE A 145 -0.49 9.52 -19.69
N GLU A 146 -0.04 9.56 -18.43
CA GLU A 146 1.27 9.01 -18.03
C GLU A 146 1.16 7.61 -17.39
N GLY A 147 -0.05 7.18 -17.01
CA GLY A 147 -0.25 5.89 -16.34
C GLY A 147 0.35 5.79 -14.93
N VAL A 148 0.60 6.93 -14.27
CA VAL A 148 1.23 7.01 -12.93
C VAL A 148 0.42 7.92 -11.98
N PRO A 149 0.54 7.75 -10.64
CA PRO A 149 -0.25 8.52 -9.69
C PRO A 149 0.09 10.01 -9.65
N ILE A 150 -0.95 10.83 -9.52
CA ILE A 150 -0.89 12.26 -9.16
C ILE A 150 -1.21 12.39 -7.67
N THR A 151 -0.38 13.13 -6.93
CA THR A 151 -0.63 13.40 -5.51
C THR A 151 -1.16 14.79 -5.26
N THR A 152 -1.97 14.94 -4.21
CA THR A 152 -2.34 16.23 -3.61
C THR A 152 -1.67 16.49 -2.26
N GLN A 153 -0.58 15.77 -1.94
CA GLN A 153 -0.02 15.74 -0.58
C GLN A 153 0.38 17.11 -0.03
N TRP A 154 0.85 18.02 -0.88
CA TRP A 154 1.27 19.38 -0.50
C TRP A 154 0.67 20.47 -1.37
N ASP A 155 -0.01 20.11 -2.45
CA ASP A 155 -0.67 21.04 -3.36
C ASP A 155 -1.99 20.42 -3.82
N PRO A 156 -3.16 21.04 -3.53
CA PRO A 156 -4.46 20.51 -3.91
C PRO A 156 -4.70 20.48 -5.43
N ALA A 157 -3.96 21.26 -6.22
CA ALA A 157 -4.04 21.22 -7.70
C ALA A 157 -3.65 19.84 -8.23
N GLY A 158 -2.72 19.17 -7.54
CA GLY A 158 -2.20 17.87 -7.91
C GLY A 158 -0.90 17.98 -8.70
N TYR A 159 0.08 17.14 -8.38
CA TYR A 159 1.38 17.12 -9.05
C TYR A 159 1.95 15.71 -9.09
N TYR A 160 2.88 15.48 -10.03
CA TYR A 160 3.68 14.25 -10.07
C TYR A 160 4.73 14.29 -8.96
N TYR A 161 4.68 13.30 -8.06
CA TYR A 161 5.66 13.16 -6.99
C TYR A 161 6.54 11.94 -7.24
N PRO A 162 7.84 12.11 -7.58
CA PRO A 162 8.71 11.00 -7.98
C PRO A 162 8.75 9.84 -6.98
N THR A 163 8.80 10.16 -5.68
CA THR A 163 8.79 9.14 -4.62
C THR A 163 7.52 8.29 -4.66
N GLN A 164 6.36 8.90 -4.87
CA GLN A 164 5.10 8.16 -4.93
C GLN A 164 4.99 7.31 -6.21
N ILE A 165 5.43 7.85 -7.34
CA ILE A 165 5.44 7.14 -8.63
C ILE A 165 6.36 5.92 -8.54
N ALA A 166 7.55 6.08 -7.96
CA ALA A 166 8.47 4.98 -7.76
C ALA A 166 7.91 3.92 -6.78
N GLN A 167 7.25 4.34 -5.70
CA GLN A 167 6.55 3.41 -4.80
C GLN A 167 5.43 2.64 -5.51
N TYR A 168 4.69 3.30 -6.40
CA TYR A 168 3.64 2.67 -7.22
C TYR A 168 4.24 1.58 -8.12
N GLY A 169 5.33 1.90 -8.83
CA GLY A 169 6.05 0.92 -9.63
C GLY A 169 6.57 -0.26 -8.80
N LEU A 170 7.26 0.00 -7.69
CA LEU A 170 7.81 -1.05 -6.82
C LEU A 170 6.74 -1.95 -6.20
N ALA A 171 5.58 -1.38 -5.85
CA ALA A 171 4.45 -2.14 -5.36
C ALA A 171 3.89 -3.08 -6.43
N HIS A 172 3.66 -2.58 -7.65
CA HIS A 172 3.17 -3.41 -8.74
C HIS A 172 4.19 -4.48 -9.16
N TYR A 173 5.48 -4.15 -9.27
CA TYR A 173 6.52 -5.16 -9.51
C TYR A 173 6.50 -6.25 -8.45
N SER A 174 6.38 -5.88 -7.18
CA SER A 174 6.34 -6.83 -6.06
C SER A 174 5.09 -7.73 -6.13
N LYS A 175 3.91 -7.14 -6.39
CA LYS A 175 2.66 -7.88 -6.56
C LYS A 175 2.71 -8.85 -7.73
N ASN A 176 3.36 -8.47 -8.84
CA ASN A 176 3.55 -9.37 -9.98
C ASN A 176 4.30 -10.66 -9.61
N LEU A 177 5.20 -10.60 -8.63
CA LEU A 177 5.98 -11.76 -8.18
C LEU A 177 5.24 -12.61 -7.12
N THR A 178 4.23 -12.05 -6.45
CA THR A 178 3.58 -12.68 -5.30
C THR A 178 2.13 -13.07 -5.54
N GLU A 179 1.43 -12.36 -6.41
CA GLU A 179 0.04 -12.65 -6.79
C GLU A 179 -0.01 -13.72 -7.91
N PRO A 180 -1.12 -14.46 -8.04
CA PRO A 180 -1.30 -15.42 -9.14
C PRO A 180 -1.25 -14.74 -10.52
N GLU A 181 -0.87 -15.52 -11.53
CA GLU A 181 -0.93 -15.06 -12.93
C GLU A 181 -2.30 -14.47 -13.28
N PRO A 182 -2.34 -13.31 -13.96
CA PRO A 182 -3.58 -12.62 -14.22
C PRO A 182 -4.45 -13.42 -15.19
N ARG A 183 -5.75 -13.52 -14.87
CA ARG A 183 -6.74 -13.92 -15.87
C ARG A 183 -6.86 -12.78 -16.88
N ARG A 184 -6.88 -13.13 -18.17
CA ARG A 184 -6.99 -12.17 -19.28
C ARG A 184 -8.09 -12.62 -20.23
N ARG A 185 -8.97 -11.69 -20.59
CA ARG A 185 -10.02 -11.88 -21.58
C ARG A 185 -9.90 -10.78 -22.62
N ILE A 186 -9.43 -11.17 -23.80
CA ILE A 186 -9.45 -10.32 -25.00
C ILE A 186 -10.92 -10.20 -25.42
N LEU A 187 -11.34 -8.96 -25.69
CA LEU A 187 -12.70 -8.61 -26.10
C LEU A 187 -12.75 -8.24 -27.60
N GLU A 188 -11.68 -7.62 -28.11
CA GLU A 188 -11.51 -7.29 -29.53
C GLU A 188 -10.01 -7.10 -29.81
N ASP A 189 -9.48 -7.81 -30.81
CA ASP A 189 -8.07 -7.70 -31.26
C ASP A 189 -7.95 -7.34 -32.75
N GLY A 190 -9.04 -6.96 -33.40
CA GLY A 190 -9.05 -6.65 -34.83
C GLY A 190 -8.87 -7.85 -35.76
N ASP A 191 -8.55 -9.05 -35.23
CA ASP A 191 -8.17 -10.23 -35.99
C ASP A 191 -8.93 -11.48 -35.48
N GLY A 192 -8.37 -12.25 -34.55
CA GLY A 192 -8.89 -13.55 -34.12
C GLY A 192 -10.09 -13.50 -33.17
N VAL A 193 -10.21 -12.46 -32.35
CA VAL A 193 -11.22 -12.34 -31.29
C VAL A 193 -12.18 -11.20 -31.60
N VAL A 194 -13.45 -11.55 -31.86
CA VAL A 194 -14.50 -10.60 -32.29
C VAL A 194 -15.44 -10.26 -31.15
N GLY A 195 -15.57 -8.96 -30.85
CA GLY A 195 -16.61 -8.47 -29.95
C GLY A 195 -17.98 -8.42 -30.65
N GLU A 196 -19.05 -8.68 -29.91
CA GLU A 196 -20.43 -8.51 -30.39
C GLU A 196 -20.83 -7.03 -30.36
N TRP A 197 -20.22 -6.23 -31.25
CA TRP A 197 -20.46 -4.79 -31.35
C TRP A 197 -21.80 -4.48 -32.01
N SER A 198 -22.47 -3.43 -31.54
CA SER A 198 -23.72 -2.92 -32.12
C SER A 198 -23.77 -1.39 -32.12
N GLY A 199 -24.59 -0.82 -33.01
CA GLY A 199 -24.84 0.62 -33.08
C GLY A 199 -24.27 1.29 -34.32
N GLY A 200 -23.25 2.14 -34.16
CA GLY A 200 -22.61 2.93 -35.22
C GLY A 200 -21.84 2.10 -36.27
N TYR A 201 -21.12 2.78 -37.17
CA TYR A 201 -20.30 2.10 -38.17
C TYR A 201 -19.01 1.62 -37.54
N ALA A 202 -18.77 0.31 -37.56
CA ALA A 202 -17.51 -0.25 -37.12
C ALA A 202 -17.16 -1.48 -37.94
N GLY A 203 -15.86 -1.73 -38.08
CA GLY A 203 -15.36 -2.84 -38.88
C GLY A 203 -13.86 -2.98 -38.78
N ARG A 204 -13.37 -4.14 -39.16
CA ARG A 204 -11.95 -4.46 -39.13
C ARG A 204 -11.28 -4.04 -40.42
N GLN A 205 -10.13 -3.41 -40.30
CA GLN A 205 -9.35 -2.96 -41.43
C GLN A 205 -7.88 -3.16 -41.14
N TYR A 206 -7.13 -3.59 -42.16
CA TYR A 206 -5.68 -3.66 -42.07
C TYR A 206 -5.09 -2.25 -41.97
N ASN A 207 -4.23 -2.03 -40.98
CA ASN A 207 -3.55 -0.76 -40.73
C ASN A 207 -2.05 -0.92 -40.95
N GLU A 208 -1.53 -0.24 -41.97
CA GLU A 208 -0.11 -0.33 -42.36
C GLU A 208 0.85 0.21 -41.29
N GLN A 209 0.43 1.16 -40.45
CA GLN A 209 1.32 1.76 -39.43
C GLN A 209 1.67 0.77 -38.33
N VAL A 210 0.73 -0.08 -37.94
CA VAL A 210 0.91 -1.13 -36.93
C VAL A 210 1.11 -2.51 -37.55
N ASN A 211 1.05 -2.61 -38.88
CA ASN A 211 1.20 -3.86 -39.63
C ASN A 211 0.27 -4.97 -39.10
N SER A 212 -0.97 -4.62 -38.76
CA SER A 212 -1.97 -5.51 -38.17
C SER A 212 -3.38 -5.10 -38.59
N TYR A 213 -4.34 -6.02 -38.50
CA TYR A 213 -5.75 -5.65 -38.53
C TYR A 213 -6.14 -4.96 -37.23
N VAL A 214 -6.95 -3.92 -37.33
CA VAL A 214 -7.44 -3.14 -36.20
C VAL A 214 -8.94 -2.92 -36.33
N PHE A 215 -9.59 -2.64 -35.20
CA PHE A 215 -11.01 -2.33 -35.17
C PHE A 215 -11.23 -0.83 -35.35
N ASN A 216 -11.75 -0.44 -36.52
CA ASN A 216 -12.09 0.94 -36.83
C ASN A 216 -13.55 1.23 -36.45
N PHE A 217 -13.79 2.41 -35.89
CA PHE A 217 -15.13 2.88 -35.55
C PHE A 217 -15.34 4.31 -36.03
N HIS A 218 -16.58 4.61 -36.40
CA HIS A 218 -17.05 5.93 -36.79
C HIS A 218 -18.51 6.11 -36.34
N THR A 219 -18.76 7.14 -35.55
CA THR A 219 -20.10 7.48 -35.03
C THR A 219 -20.44 8.93 -35.28
N SER A 220 -21.72 9.20 -35.58
CA SER A 220 -22.31 10.54 -35.54
C SER A 220 -22.58 10.96 -34.09
N GLU A 221 -22.80 12.25 -33.82
CA GLU A 221 -23.00 12.79 -32.47
C GLU A 221 -24.10 12.09 -31.65
N SER A 222 -25.10 11.47 -32.30
CA SER A 222 -26.21 10.77 -31.65
C SER A 222 -26.09 9.24 -31.59
N ARG A 223 -25.00 8.65 -32.10
CA ARG A 223 -24.82 7.18 -32.15
C ARG A 223 -23.53 6.78 -31.45
N THR A 224 -23.52 5.56 -30.92
CA THR A 224 -22.35 4.95 -30.27
C THR A 224 -22.08 3.59 -30.87
N VAL A 225 -20.83 3.15 -30.82
CA VAL A 225 -20.47 1.74 -31.05
C VAL A 225 -20.30 1.11 -29.69
N SER A 226 -21.13 0.13 -29.36
CA SER A 226 -21.23 -0.43 -28.02
C SER A 226 -20.99 -1.93 -28.01
N LEU A 227 -20.23 -2.38 -27.01
CA LEU A 227 -19.97 -3.77 -26.70
C LEU A 227 -20.63 -4.10 -25.35
N PRO A 228 -21.79 -4.76 -25.34
CA PRO A 228 -22.40 -5.25 -24.11
C PRO A 228 -21.55 -6.38 -23.51
N LEU A 229 -21.41 -6.39 -22.19
CA LEU A 229 -20.68 -7.42 -21.45
C LEU A 229 -21.65 -8.20 -20.57
N SER A 230 -21.95 -9.43 -21.00
CA SER A 230 -22.96 -10.31 -20.40
C SER A 230 -22.51 -11.03 -19.12
N SER A 231 -21.22 -10.99 -18.78
CA SER A 231 -20.64 -11.80 -17.70
C SER A 231 -19.84 -10.97 -16.70
N ALA A 232 -20.18 -11.12 -15.42
CA ALA A 232 -19.44 -10.59 -14.28
C ALA A 232 -18.11 -11.34 -14.11
N SER A 233 -17.11 -11.03 -14.94
CA SER A 233 -15.80 -11.71 -14.94
C SER A 233 -14.95 -11.40 -13.71
N GLY A 234 -15.31 -10.38 -12.92
CA GLY A 234 -14.51 -9.94 -11.77
C GLY A 234 -13.15 -9.35 -12.15
N ASP A 235 -12.95 -9.09 -13.44
CA ASP A 235 -11.74 -8.55 -14.06
C ASP A 235 -11.98 -7.06 -14.37
N TYR A 236 -11.14 -6.19 -13.81
CA TYR A 236 -11.37 -4.74 -13.81
C TYR A 236 -10.14 -3.93 -14.23
N VAL A 237 -9.10 -4.59 -14.72
CA VAL A 237 -7.98 -3.90 -15.36
C VAL A 237 -8.21 -3.91 -16.86
N LEU A 238 -8.57 -2.76 -17.40
CA LEU A 238 -8.73 -2.52 -18.83
C LEU A 238 -7.36 -2.26 -19.45
N SER A 239 -7.05 -2.91 -20.55
CA SER A 239 -5.93 -2.54 -21.44
C SER A 239 -6.45 -2.44 -22.87
N VAL A 240 -6.03 -1.41 -23.60
CA VAL A 240 -6.40 -1.22 -25.00
C VAL A 240 -5.35 -0.36 -25.70
N THR A 241 -4.99 -0.73 -26.91
CA THR A 241 -4.18 0.12 -27.80
C THR A 241 -5.13 0.91 -28.68
N LEU A 242 -5.00 2.24 -28.69
CA LEU A 242 -5.95 3.12 -29.35
C LEU A 242 -5.26 4.26 -30.09
N SER A 243 -5.88 4.69 -31.18
CA SER A 243 -5.62 5.95 -31.87
C SER A 243 -6.98 6.57 -32.20
N ILE A 244 -7.29 7.72 -31.57
CA ILE A 244 -8.62 8.32 -31.67
C ILE A 244 -8.52 9.81 -32.02
N LEU A 245 -9.54 10.34 -32.71
CA LEU A 245 -9.61 11.77 -33.03
C LEU A 245 -9.97 12.61 -31.79
N SER A 246 -9.81 13.93 -31.91
CA SER A 246 -9.96 14.84 -30.76
C SER A 246 -11.37 14.93 -30.19
N ASN A 247 -12.40 14.65 -30.99
CA ASN A 247 -13.79 14.60 -30.58
C ASN A 247 -14.27 13.19 -30.19
N SER A 248 -13.33 12.27 -29.97
CA SER A 248 -13.61 10.85 -29.76
C SER A 248 -13.29 10.42 -28.34
N SER A 249 -13.92 9.33 -27.89
CA SER A 249 -13.70 8.78 -26.56
C SER A 249 -13.97 7.28 -26.48
N LEU A 250 -13.37 6.67 -25.47
CA LEU A 250 -13.71 5.33 -25.00
C LEU A 250 -14.35 5.45 -23.63
N SER A 251 -15.51 4.83 -23.44
CA SER A 251 -16.21 4.86 -22.16
C SER A 251 -16.51 3.47 -21.64
N VAL A 252 -16.43 3.31 -20.32
CA VAL A 252 -16.74 2.07 -19.61
C VAL A 252 -17.90 2.34 -18.68
N HIS A 253 -18.98 1.55 -18.80
CA HIS A 253 -20.15 1.67 -17.93
C HIS A 253 -20.09 0.59 -16.84
N ILE A 254 -20.31 1.00 -15.59
CA ILE A 254 -20.17 0.16 -14.41
C ILE A 254 -21.40 0.31 -13.53
N ASP A 255 -22.10 -0.78 -13.27
CA ASP A 255 -23.22 -0.81 -12.33
C ASP A 255 -22.75 -1.12 -10.92
N ASN A 256 -23.27 -0.37 -9.95
CA ASN A 256 -23.15 -0.66 -8.53
C ASN A 256 -24.42 -1.37 -8.05
N THR A 257 -24.31 -2.68 -7.85
CA THR A 257 -25.41 -3.54 -7.40
C THR A 257 -25.89 -3.26 -5.97
N GLU A 258 -25.13 -2.50 -5.17
CA GLU A 258 -25.53 -2.11 -3.82
C GLU A 258 -26.39 -0.85 -3.83
N SER A 259 -26.01 0.19 -4.59
CA SER A 259 -26.74 1.46 -4.66
C SER A 259 -27.80 1.50 -5.77
N GLY A 260 -27.69 0.62 -6.78
CA GLY A 260 -28.47 0.69 -8.01
C GLY A 260 -28.01 1.77 -8.98
N GLU A 261 -26.91 2.48 -8.69
CA GLU A 261 -26.37 3.53 -9.56
C GLU A 261 -25.47 2.95 -10.66
N THR A 262 -25.46 3.61 -11.82
CA THR A 262 -24.49 3.37 -12.90
C THR A 262 -23.46 4.49 -12.93
N TYR A 263 -22.18 4.12 -12.83
CA TYR A 263 -21.04 5.00 -13.07
C TYR A 263 -20.55 4.87 -14.51
N ARG A 264 -20.08 5.98 -15.10
CA ARG A 264 -19.53 6.01 -16.46
C ARG A 264 -18.14 6.62 -16.42
N LEU A 265 -17.13 5.84 -16.77
CA LEU A 265 -15.78 6.34 -17.00
C LEU A 265 -15.64 6.74 -18.46
N HIS A 266 -15.17 7.95 -18.74
CA HIS A 266 -14.93 8.46 -20.08
C HIS A 266 -13.45 8.80 -20.23
N TYR A 267 -12.76 8.09 -21.12
CA TYR A 267 -11.39 8.36 -21.51
C TYR A 267 -11.40 9.22 -22.78
N VAL A 268 -11.12 10.51 -22.60
CA VAL A 268 -11.36 11.56 -23.61
C VAL A 268 -10.07 12.25 -24.01
N CYS A 269 -10.03 12.82 -25.23
CA CYS A 269 -8.97 13.72 -25.66
C CYS A 269 -9.03 15.03 -24.85
N SER A 270 -8.37 15.05 -23.70
CA SER A 270 -8.19 16.23 -22.85
C SER A 270 -6.87 16.13 -22.09
N LYS A 271 -6.38 17.27 -21.61
CA LYS A 271 -5.28 17.35 -20.64
C LYS A 271 -5.74 17.32 -19.19
N ASP A 272 -7.06 17.36 -18.96
CA ASP A 272 -7.63 17.34 -17.63
C ASP A 272 -7.38 15.98 -16.95
N LEU A 273 -6.88 16.02 -15.72
CA LEU A 273 -6.53 14.80 -14.98
C LEU A 273 -7.75 13.95 -14.61
N LEU A 274 -8.79 14.61 -14.12
CA LEU A 274 -10.04 14.00 -13.70
C LEU A 274 -11.09 15.11 -13.52
N ASN A 275 -12.21 14.99 -14.20
CA ASN A 275 -13.39 15.84 -14.03
C ASN A 275 -14.65 14.99 -13.82
N THR A 276 -15.73 15.56 -13.33
CA THR A 276 -16.97 14.82 -13.07
C THR A 276 -18.23 15.64 -13.29
N GLN A 277 -19.26 14.98 -13.80
CA GLN A 277 -20.62 15.49 -13.89
C GLN A 277 -21.58 14.41 -13.37
N GLY A 278 -21.99 14.50 -12.10
CA GLY A 278 -22.76 13.43 -11.47
C GLY A 278 -21.96 12.12 -11.42
N ASN A 279 -22.50 11.06 -12.02
CA ASN A 279 -21.89 9.72 -12.07
C ASN A 279 -21.04 9.49 -13.34
N ASP A 280 -20.81 10.54 -14.12
CA ASP A 280 -19.90 10.55 -15.25
C ASP A 280 -18.54 11.11 -14.81
N PHE A 281 -17.48 10.34 -15.01
CA PHE A 281 -16.11 10.66 -14.62
C PHE A 281 -15.23 10.69 -15.86
N TYR A 282 -14.59 11.83 -16.12
CA TYR A 282 -13.83 12.10 -17.33
C TYR A 282 -12.33 12.12 -17.01
N TYR A 283 -11.59 11.23 -17.64
CA TYR A 283 -10.13 11.14 -17.59
C TYR A 283 -9.55 11.57 -18.94
N GLY A 284 -8.73 12.62 -18.94
CA GLY A 284 -7.98 13.02 -20.13
C GLY A 284 -6.87 12.01 -20.43
N ILE A 285 -6.88 11.43 -21.63
CA ILE A 285 -5.81 10.55 -22.13
C ILE A 285 -4.78 11.30 -22.98
N GLY A 286 -4.86 12.63 -22.99
CA GLY A 286 -4.09 13.45 -23.91
C GLY A 286 -4.67 13.40 -25.32
N CYS A 287 -4.19 14.31 -26.16
CA CYS A 287 -4.64 14.43 -27.55
C CYS A 287 -3.50 14.01 -28.47
N SER A 288 -3.60 12.79 -29.01
CA SER A 288 -2.67 12.28 -30.01
C SER A 288 -3.41 11.39 -31.00
N THR A 289 -3.05 11.50 -32.28
CA THR A 289 -3.47 10.58 -33.35
C THR A 289 -2.47 9.42 -33.52
N THR A 290 -1.42 9.38 -32.70
CA THR A 290 -0.50 8.24 -32.65
C THR A 290 -1.08 7.14 -31.78
N TRP A 291 -0.77 5.90 -32.12
CA TRP A 291 -1.11 4.74 -31.28
C TRP A 291 -0.52 4.86 -29.89
N GLN A 292 -1.35 4.63 -28.89
CA GLN A 292 -0.98 4.59 -27.48
C GLN A 292 -1.70 3.45 -26.76
N THR A 293 -1.05 2.85 -25.77
CA THR A 293 -1.65 1.81 -24.93
C THR A 293 -2.15 2.41 -23.63
N LEU A 294 -3.44 2.24 -23.37
CA LEU A 294 -4.13 2.70 -22.18
C LEU A 294 -4.37 1.51 -21.25
N THR A 295 -3.76 1.50 -20.06
CA THR A 295 -3.99 0.49 -19.01
C THR A 295 -4.58 1.14 -17.75
N ARG A 296 -5.80 0.72 -17.36
CA ARG A 296 -6.61 1.36 -16.31
C ARG A 296 -7.16 0.36 -15.31
N ASP A 297 -7.02 0.67 -14.01
CA ASP A 297 -7.79 0.01 -12.96
C ASP A 297 -9.15 0.71 -12.83
N ILE A 298 -10.19 0.08 -13.35
CA ILE A 298 -11.56 0.62 -13.40
C ILE A 298 -12.11 0.85 -11.99
N ILE A 299 -11.78 0.00 -11.02
CA ILE A 299 -12.24 0.18 -9.63
C ILE A 299 -11.60 1.41 -9.02
N ASN A 300 -10.29 1.58 -9.23
CA ASN A 300 -9.60 2.76 -8.73
C ASN A 300 -10.14 4.03 -9.40
N ASP A 301 -10.33 4.03 -10.72
CA ASP A 301 -10.81 5.18 -11.47
C ASP A 301 -12.21 5.63 -11.02
N VAL A 302 -13.14 4.69 -10.82
CA VAL A 302 -14.47 4.97 -10.26
C VAL A 302 -14.34 5.52 -8.83
N GLN A 303 -13.56 4.85 -7.97
CA GLN A 303 -13.38 5.27 -6.58
C GLN A 303 -12.86 6.71 -6.47
N LYS A 304 -11.90 7.10 -7.34
CA LYS A 304 -11.35 8.45 -7.38
C LYS A 304 -12.32 9.47 -7.96
N GLY A 305 -13.12 9.10 -8.96
CA GLY A 305 -14.23 9.90 -9.47
C GLY A 305 -15.24 10.24 -8.38
N VAL A 306 -15.71 9.22 -7.65
CA VAL A 306 -16.66 9.39 -6.53
C VAL A 306 -16.08 10.29 -5.43
N TYR A 307 -14.77 10.19 -5.14
CA TYR A 307 -14.13 11.02 -4.12
C TYR A 307 -14.12 12.52 -4.43
N LEU A 308 -14.30 12.95 -5.68
CA LEU A 308 -14.41 14.38 -6.00
C LEU A 308 -15.65 15.03 -5.39
N HIS A 309 -16.74 14.27 -5.23
CA HIS A 309 -17.98 14.75 -4.61
C HIS A 309 -17.98 14.63 -3.08
N VAL A 310 -16.93 14.06 -2.49
CA VAL A 310 -16.89 13.69 -1.06
C VAL A 310 -15.81 14.49 -0.33
N PRO A 311 -16.16 15.21 0.76
CA PRO A 311 -15.20 15.88 1.62
C PRO A 311 -14.13 14.92 2.14
N PHE A 312 -12.88 15.37 2.20
CA PHE A 312 -11.72 14.52 2.54
C PHE A 312 -11.92 13.67 3.79
N HIS A 313 -12.45 14.24 4.88
CA HIS A 313 -12.67 13.56 6.16
C HIS A 313 -13.74 12.45 6.13
N LYS A 314 -14.54 12.34 5.05
CA LYS A 314 -15.55 11.29 4.87
C LYS A 314 -15.11 10.19 3.91
N ARG A 315 -14.03 10.39 3.14
CA ARG A 315 -13.59 9.45 2.09
C ARG A 315 -13.23 8.06 2.62
N THR A 316 -12.59 7.99 3.80
CA THR A 316 -12.18 6.74 4.43
C THR A 316 -13.35 5.80 4.78
N LYS A 317 -14.57 6.34 4.90
CA LYS A 317 -15.79 5.56 5.16
C LYS A 317 -16.47 5.07 3.88
N LEU A 318 -16.07 5.58 2.71
CA LEU A 318 -16.75 5.40 1.43
C LEU A 318 -15.94 4.51 0.47
N LYS A 319 -15.53 3.33 0.95
CA LYS A 319 -14.78 2.38 0.13
C LYS A 319 -15.74 1.51 -0.66
N LEU A 320 -15.71 1.62 -1.98
CA LEU A 320 -16.50 0.81 -2.88
C LEU A 320 -16.03 -0.65 -2.81
N MET A 321 -16.98 -1.57 -2.70
CA MET A 321 -16.69 -3.00 -2.68
C MET A 321 -16.58 -3.51 -4.11
N LYS A 322 -15.42 -4.08 -4.47
CA LYS A 322 -15.17 -4.69 -5.79
C LYS A 322 -16.27 -5.70 -6.17
N SER A 323 -16.76 -6.49 -5.21
CA SER A 323 -17.82 -7.49 -5.42
C SER A 323 -19.20 -6.89 -5.76
N LYS A 324 -19.40 -5.59 -5.56
CA LYS A 324 -20.66 -4.89 -5.83
C LYS A 324 -20.65 -4.16 -7.17
N LEU A 325 -19.48 -3.97 -7.79
CA LEU A 325 -19.32 -3.27 -9.05
C LEU A 325 -19.29 -4.26 -10.22
N LYS A 326 -19.96 -3.96 -11.34
CA LYS A 326 -19.96 -4.82 -12.54
C LYS A 326 -19.78 -3.97 -13.79
N ILE A 327 -18.79 -4.30 -14.62
CA ILE A 327 -18.65 -3.66 -15.94
C ILE A 327 -19.73 -4.24 -16.86
N ILE A 328 -20.62 -3.38 -17.36
CA ILE A 328 -21.78 -3.79 -18.15
C ILE A 328 -21.62 -3.57 -19.65
N SER A 329 -20.84 -2.57 -20.06
CA SER A 329 -20.59 -2.29 -21.47
C SER A 329 -19.40 -1.35 -21.67
N ILE A 330 -18.80 -1.45 -22.86
CA ILE A 330 -17.79 -0.52 -23.36
C ILE A 330 -18.37 0.21 -24.57
N HIS A 331 -18.13 1.52 -24.65
CA HIS A 331 -18.68 2.38 -25.70
C HIS A 331 -17.55 3.16 -26.37
N LEU A 332 -17.64 3.30 -27.69
CA LEU A 332 -16.75 4.12 -28.51
C LEU A 332 -17.58 5.23 -29.15
N TYR A 333 -17.08 6.45 -29.04
CA TYR A 333 -17.69 7.66 -29.57
C TYR A 333 -16.74 8.36 -30.52
N GLY A 334 -17.26 8.96 -31.58
CA GLY A 334 -16.46 9.70 -32.56
C GLY A 334 -15.82 8.76 -33.58
N SER A 335 -14.54 8.96 -33.88
CA SER A 335 -13.80 8.18 -34.88
C SER A 335 -12.41 7.80 -34.42
N GLY A 336 -12.01 6.58 -34.75
CA GLY A 336 -10.67 6.11 -34.46
C GLY A 336 -10.52 4.62 -34.70
N SER A 337 -9.43 4.10 -34.16
CA SER A 337 -9.05 2.71 -34.22
C SER A 337 -8.68 2.23 -32.82
N ILE A 338 -9.09 1.01 -32.49
CA ILE A 338 -8.62 0.29 -31.31
C ILE A 338 -8.08 -1.07 -31.71
N ASP A 339 -7.23 -1.61 -30.85
CA ASP A 339 -6.67 -2.94 -30.94
C ASP A 339 -6.39 -3.49 -29.53
N ASN A 340 -6.39 -4.82 -29.40
CA ASN A 340 -6.06 -5.56 -28.18
C ASN A 340 -6.88 -5.12 -26.95
N LEU A 341 -8.17 -4.80 -27.12
CA LEU A 341 -9.09 -4.47 -26.04
C LEU A 341 -9.24 -5.66 -25.10
N THR A 342 -8.73 -5.55 -23.89
CA THR A 342 -8.58 -6.66 -22.94
C THR A 342 -9.07 -6.26 -21.55
N LEU A 343 -9.77 -7.16 -20.87
CA LEU A 343 -10.03 -7.09 -19.44
C LEU A 343 -9.22 -8.14 -18.70
N SER A 344 -8.54 -7.73 -17.64
CA SER A 344 -7.69 -8.60 -16.82
C SER A 344 -7.98 -8.47 -15.33
N SER A 345 -7.63 -9.50 -14.55
CA SER A 345 -7.69 -9.43 -13.09
C SER A 345 -6.66 -8.44 -12.51
N SER A 346 -5.49 -8.35 -13.15
CA SER A 346 -4.42 -7.39 -12.88
C SER A 346 -3.53 -7.20 -14.12
N ASP A 347 -2.80 -6.08 -14.19
CA ASP A 347 -1.72 -5.87 -15.16
C ASP A 347 -0.57 -5.09 -14.50
N HIS A 348 0.09 -5.77 -13.57
CA HIS A 348 1.11 -5.16 -12.73
C HIS A 348 2.37 -4.75 -13.49
N MET A 349 2.77 -5.52 -14.51
CA MET A 349 3.96 -5.17 -15.28
C MET A 349 3.75 -3.94 -16.15
N ALA A 350 2.57 -3.75 -16.76
CA ALA A 350 2.28 -2.51 -17.48
C ALA A 350 2.35 -1.29 -16.54
N MET A 351 1.74 -1.39 -15.36
CA MET A 351 1.76 -0.33 -14.34
C MET A 351 3.17 -0.04 -13.81
N PHE A 352 4.00 -1.08 -13.64
CA PHE A 352 5.41 -0.93 -13.30
C PHE A 352 6.19 -0.21 -14.40
N TYR A 353 6.01 -0.59 -15.67
CA TYR A 353 6.71 0.04 -16.79
C TYR A 353 6.26 1.48 -17.04
N ASN A 354 5.00 1.83 -16.77
CA ASN A 354 4.56 3.24 -16.78
C ASN A 354 5.40 4.07 -15.80
N ALA A 355 5.60 3.57 -14.57
CA ALA A 355 6.45 4.25 -13.58
C ALA A 355 7.93 4.32 -14.03
N ALA A 356 8.47 3.23 -14.60
CA ALA A 356 9.85 3.20 -15.07
C ALA A 356 10.08 4.18 -16.24
N GLN A 357 9.16 4.22 -17.21
CA GLN A 357 9.23 5.12 -18.36
C GLN A 357 9.05 6.59 -17.93
N TRP A 358 8.14 6.85 -17.00
CA TRP A 358 7.98 8.19 -16.41
C TRP A 358 9.28 8.67 -15.77
N LEU A 359 9.96 7.80 -15.01
CA LEU A 359 11.26 8.13 -14.40
C LEU A 359 12.34 8.40 -15.44
N VAL A 360 12.41 7.65 -16.54
CA VAL A 360 13.39 7.94 -17.61
C VAL A 360 13.12 9.30 -18.25
N THR A 361 11.87 9.59 -18.57
CA THR A 361 11.46 10.80 -19.31
C THR A 361 11.54 12.07 -18.47
N HIS A 362 11.33 11.98 -17.16
CA HIS A 362 11.28 13.12 -16.24
C HIS A 362 12.56 13.30 -15.40
N GLN A 363 13.66 12.60 -15.75
CA GLN A 363 14.95 12.82 -15.12
C GLN A 363 15.67 14.04 -15.72
N ASP A 364 16.03 15.01 -14.87
CA ASP A 364 16.70 16.23 -15.33
C ASP A 364 18.19 16.02 -15.66
N ASN A 365 18.87 17.08 -16.09
CA ASN A 365 20.30 17.03 -16.47
C ASN A 365 21.24 16.78 -15.29
N SER A 366 20.85 17.19 -14.09
CA SER A 366 21.56 16.91 -12.83
C SER A 366 21.43 15.44 -12.42
N GLY A 367 20.50 14.70 -13.04
CA GLY A 367 20.21 13.31 -12.77
C GLY A 367 19.16 13.09 -11.68
N GLY A 368 18.60 14.16 -11.14
CA GLY A 368 17.56 14.08 -10.14
C GLY A 368 16.17 13.98 -10.74
N TRP A 369 15.21 13.65 -9.87
CA TRP A 369 13.79 13.83 -10.13
C TRP A 369 13.26 14.96 -9.24
N PRO A 370 13.18 16.20 -9.74
CA PRO A 370 12.84 17.35 -8.92
C PRO A 370 11.37 17.28 -8.48
N THR A 371 11.09 17.66 -7.24
CA THR A 371 9.72 17.89 -6.78
C THR A 371 9.32 19.33 -7.06
N LEU A 372 8.31 19.53 -7.90
CA LEU A 372 7.93 20.85 -8.45
C LEU A 372 6.94 21.63 -7.59
N VAL A 373 6.86 21.31 -6.29
CA VAL A 373 6.00 22.03 -5.34
C VAL A 373 6.80 22.42 -4.10
N THR A 374 6.38 23.51 -3.47
CA THR A 374 6.95 23.96 -2.20
C THR A 374 6.62 22.96 -1.10
N ARG A 375 7.62 22.63 -0.28
CA ARG A 375 7.43 21.81 0.93
C ARG A 375 7.64 22.66 2.17
N HIS A 376 6.53 22.93 2.86
CA HIS A 376 6.53 23.61 4.16
C HIS A 376 6.87 22.65 5.30
N ILE A 377 8.09 22.73 5.81
CA ILE A 377 8.55 21.84 6.87
C ILE A 377 8.17 22.43 8.23
N THR A 378 7.40 21.68 9.02
CA THR A 378 6.98 22.13 10.35
C THR A 378 8.16 22.13 11.33
N GLY A 379 8.42 23.30 11.93
CA GLY A 379 9.43 23.50 12.98
C GLY A 379 10.00 24.91 12.91
N SER A 380 10.14 25.58 14.06
CA SER A 380 10.77 26.91 14.13
C SER A 380 12.21 26.83 13.60
N GLY A 381 12.60 27.79 12.76
CA GLY A 381 13.96 27.89 12.22
C GLY A 381 14.26 27.02 11.00
N LEU A 382 13.27 26.33 10.42
CA LEU A 382 13.44 25.56 9.18
C LEU A 382 12.99 26.38 7.96
N SER A 383 13.82 26.37 6.92
CA SER A 383 13.46 26.97 5.63
C SER A 383 12.56 26.04 4.82
N ASP A 384 11.61 26.63 4.10
CA ASP A 384 10.80 25.94 3.11
C ASP A 384 11.66 25.44 1.94
N LEU A 385 11.34 24.24 1.44
CA LEU A 385 11.97 23.76 0.21
C LEU A 385 11.21 24.32 -0.98
N GLN A 386 11.86 25.18 -1.76
CA GLN A 386 11.31 25.75 -2.98
C GLN A 386 11.26 24.71 -4.11
N PRO A 387 10.31 24.80 -5.05
CA PRO A 387 10.17 23.87 -6.17
C PRO A 387 11.50 23.59 -6.88
N GLY A 388 11.75 22.32 -7.21
CA GLY A 388 13.02 21.85 -7.78
C GLY A 388 13.89 21.05 -6.83
N TRP A 389 13.52 20.94 -5.55
CA TRP A 389 14.27 20.15 -4.57
C TRP A 389 14.24 18.65 -4.86
N TYR A 390 15.35 17.95 -4.55
CA TYR A 390 15.46 16.49 -4.66
C TYR A 390 15.27 15.81 -3.30
N SER A 391 14.89 14.53 -3.33
CA SER A 391 14.77 13.69 -2.13
C SER A 391 15.67 12.47 -2.26
N ALA A 392 16.55 12.21 -1.28
CA ALA A 392 17.35 10.97 -1.28
C ALA A 392 16.48 9.71 -1.30
N MET A 393 15.31 9.75 -0.64
CA MET A 393 14.32 8.67 -0.67
C MET A 393 13.72 8.51 -2.07
N GLY A 394 13.37 9.61 -2.73
CA GLY A 394 12.87 9.61 -4.10
C GLY A 394 13.89 9.05 -5.08
N GLN A 395 15.15 9.47 -4.97
CA GLN A 395 16.26 8.94 -5.77
C GLN A 395 16.45 7.43 -5.53
N GLY A 396 16.47 6.99 -4.28
CA GLY A 396 16.60 5.58 -3.92
C GLY A 396 15.52 4.71 -4.56
N HIS A 397 14.25 5.06 -4.39
CA HIS A 397 13.16 4.32 -5.01
C HIS A 397 13.21 4.34 -6.53
N ALA A 398 13.51 5.48 -7.15
CA ALA A 398 13.62 5.59 -8.59
C ALA A 398 14.74 4.67 -9.13
N ILE A 399 15.90 4.64 -8.46
CA ILE A 399 17.00 3.73 -8.78
C ILE A 399 16.56 2.27 -8.63
N SER A 400 15.80 1.92 -7.59
CA SER A 400 15.27 0.56 -7.41
C SER A 400 14.29 0.14 -8.51
N VAL A 401 13.43 1.05 -8.98
CA VAL A 401 12.53 0.80 -10.14
C VAL A 401 13.34 0.56 -11.39
N LEU A 402 14.27 1.47 -11.70
CA LEU A 402 15.07 1.41 -12.92
C LEU A 402 16.01 0.19 -12.95
N SER A 403 16.54 -0.21 -11.79
CA SER A 403 17.37 -1.41 -11.66
C SER A 403 16.57 -2.69 -11.99
N ARG A 404 15.33 -2.78 -11.49
CA ARG A 404 14.41 -3.88 -11.80
C ARG A 404 13.96 -3.85 -13.26
N ALA A 405 13.69 -2.67 -13.81
CA ALA A 405 13.29 -2.51 -15.21
C ALA A 405 14.42 -2.94 -16.16
N TYR A 406 15.67 -2.57 -15.85
CA TYR A 406 16.83 -3.06 -16.59
C TYR A 406 17.02 -4.56 -16.45
N HIS A 407 16.90 -5.10 -15.23
CA HIS A 407 17.04 -6.54 -15.01
C HIS A 407 16.02 -7.35 -15.82
N HIS A 408 14.76 -6.93 -15.82
CA HIS A 408 13.69 -7.62 -16.53
C HIS A 408 13.76 -7.44 -18.05
N SER A 409 14.03 -6.24 -18.55
CA SER A 409 13.96 -5.94 -20.00
C SER A 409 15.27 -6.11 -20.75
N GLY A 410 16.41 -6.06 -20.06
CA GLY A 410 17.73 -5.91 -20.69
C GLY A 410 17.96 -4.54 -21.36
N ASN A 411 17.01 -3.60 -21.31
CA ASN A 411 17.12 -2.33 -22.00
C ASN A 411 18.07 -1.35 -21.26
N PRO A 412 19.23 -0.98 -21.86
CA PRO A 412 20.25 -0.18 -21.19
C PRO A 412 19.79 1.24 -20.83
N MET A 413 18.70 1.74 -21.40
CA MET A 413 18.10 3.04 -21.07
C MET A 413 17.82 3.15 -19.56
N TYR A 414 17.25 2.11 -18.96
CA TYR A 414 16.92 2.10 -17.53
C TYR A 414 18.18 2.11 -16.65
N LEU A 415 19.20 1.32 -17.00
CA LEU A 415 20.47 1.31 -16.27
C LEU A 415 21.16 2.69 -16.35
N ASN A 416 21.16 3.31 -17.53
CA ASN A 416 21.77 4.63 -17.73
C ASN A 416 21.06 5.70 -16.90
N ALA A 417 19.73 5.69 -16.84
CA ALA A 417 18.95 6.60 -16.00
C ALA A 417 19.25 6.36 -14.49
N ALA A 418 19.33 5.10 -14.05
CA ALA A 418 19.67 4.76 -12.66
C ALA A 418 21.06 5.29 -12.25
N LEU A 419 22.06 5.09 -13.12
CA LEU A 419 23.43 5.57 -12.90
C LEU A 419 23.50 7.10 -12.89
N LYS A 420 22.75 7.78 -13.77
CA LYS A 420 22.65 9.24 -13.78
C LYS A 420 22.02 9.75 -12.46
N GLY A 421 21.12 8.97 -11.86
CA GLY A 421 20.49 9.19 -10.55
C GLY A 421 21.45 9.34 -9.37
N LEU A 422 22.69 8.86 -9.51
CA LEU A 422 23.70 8.90 -8.44
C LEU A 422 24.31 10.28 -8.22
N LYS A 423 24.28 11.16 -9.23
CA LYS A 423 24.99 12.45 -9.21
C LYS A 423 24.59 13.29 -8.00
N VAL A 424 23.30 13.36 -7.68
CA VAL A 424 22.77 14.22 -6.61
C VAL A 424 23.21 13.78 -5.20
N PHE A 425 23.58 12.51 -5.00
CA PHE A 425 24.10 11.99 -3.72
C PHE A 425 25.49 12.55 -3.36
N ARG A 426 26.20 13.15 -4.32
CA ARG A 426 27.52 13.76 -4.13
C ARG A 426 27.45 15.28 -3.96
N VAL A 427 26.29 15.87 -4.23
CA VAL A 427 26.10 17.31 -4.22
C VAL A 427 25.60 17.72 -2.83
N PRO A 428 26.26 18.67 -2.14
CA PRO A 428 25.79 19.18 -0.85
C PRO A 428 24.39 19.79 -0.94
N VAL A 429 23.62 19.72 0.14
CA VAL A 429 22.31 20.39 0.27
C VAL A 429 22.40 21.88 -0.11
N SER A 430 23.45 22.58 0.34
CA SER A 430 23.68 24.00 0.01
C SER A 430 23.93 24.29 -1.47
N LYS A 431 24.16 23.26 -2.30
CA LYS A 431 24.33 23.33 -3.75
C LYS A 431 23.19 22.66 -4.51
N GLY A 432 22.05 22.44 -3.85
CA GLY A 432 20.86 21.84 -4.46
C GLY A 432 20.91 20.32 -4.57
N GLY A 433 21.83 19.64 -3.88
CA GLY A 433 21.86 18.18 -3.79
C GLY A 433 21.20 17.62 -2.54
N VAL A 434 21.53 16.37 -2.19
CA VAL A 434 20.96 15.67 -1.02
C VAL A 434 22.00 15.30 0.04
N LEU A 435 23.28 15.61 -0.16
CA LEU A 435 24.34 15.29 0.78
C LEU A 435 24.41 16.32 1.91
N SER A 436 24.25 15.88 3.15
CA SER A 436 24.55 16.66 4.35
C SER A 436 25.68 16.00 5.15
N LYS A 437 26.13 16.68 6.21
CA LYS A 437 27.03 16.10 7.21
C LYS A 437 26.46 16.36 8.59
N PHE A 438 26.02 15.32 9.27
CA PHE A 438 25.57 15.42 10.65
C PHE A 438 26.76 15.82 11.54
N LEU A 439 26.60 16.93 12.26
CA LEU A 439 27.63 17.58 13.08
C LEU A 439 28.97 17.75 12.34
N ASP A 440 28.90 18.12 11.06
CA ASP A 440 30.04 18.31 10.14
C ASP A 440 30.94 17.07 9.92
N LYS A 441 30.55 15.90 10.46
CA LYS A 441 31.40 14.71 10.52
C LYS A 441 30.82 13.52 9.75
N VAL A 442 29.53 13.23 9.91
CA VAL A 442 28.93 11.99 9.41
C VAL A 442 28.09 12.27 8.16
N PRO A 443 28.49 11.80 6.96
CA PRO A 443 27.72 12.02 5.73
C PRO A 443 26.30 11.47 5.83
N TRP A 444 25.31 12.18 5.30
CA TRP A 444 23.92 11.72 5.29
C TRP A 444 23.21 12.12 4.00
N TYR A 445 22.24 11.30 3.56
CA TYR A 445 21.45 11.55 2.36
C TYR A 445 20.04 11.99 2.77
N GLU A 446 19.73 13.26 2.59
CA GLU A 446 18.53 13.89 3.13
C GLU A 446 17.25 13.52 2.34
N GLU A 447 16.21 13.05 3.03
CA GLU A 447 14.86 12.92 2.45
C GLU A 447 14.31 14.29 2.06
N TYR A 448 14.45 15.26 2.96
CA TYR A 448 14.13 16.67 2.75
C TYR A 448 15.42 17.48 2.96
N PRO A 449 16.06 18.00 1.90
CA PRO A 449 17.33 18.74 1.96
C PRO A 449 17.14 20.13 2.56
N THR A 450 16.75 20.15 3.84
CA THR A 450 16.45 21.33 4.65
C THR A 450 17.71 21.98 5.17
N THR A 451 17.61 23.25 5.53
CA THR A 451 18.65 23.97 6.28
C THR A 451 18.00 24.59 7.54
N PRO A 452 18.44 24.21 8.75
CA PRO A 452 19.34 23.09 9.08
C PRO A 452 18.80 21.72 8.66
N CYS A 453 19.69 20.74 8.46
CA CYS A 453 19.31 19.40 8.01
C CYS A 453 18.65 18.57 9.13
N LEU A 454 17.63 17.80 8.78
CA LEU A 454 16.83 17.04 9.75
C LEU A 454 17.29 15.60 9.97
N SER A 455 17.99 15.00 8.99
CA SER A 455 18.42 13.61 9.03
C SER A 455 17.24 12.65 9.30
N ILE A 456 16.30 12.57 8.36
CA ILE A 456 15.13 11.68 8.46
C ILE A 456 15.57 10.22 8.22
N LEU A 457 15.21 9.32 9.14
CA LEU A 457 15.72 7.95 9.15
C LEU A 457 15.19 7.09 8.00
N ASN A 458 13.87 7.03 7.82
CA ASN A 458 13.27 6.14 6.82
C ASN A 458 13.76 6.47 5.40
N GLY A 459 13.82 7.76 5.06
CA GLY A 459 14.18 8.19 3.71
C GLY A 459 15.65 7.94 3.41
N PHE A 460 16.52 8.10 4.40
CA PHE A 460 17.91 7.72 4.30
C PHE A 460 18.08 6.23 4.03
N ILE A 461 17.42 5.36 4.81
CA ILE A 461 17.54 3.91 4.61
C ILE A 461 17.02 3.47 3.23
N TYR A 462 15.89 4.02 2.76
CA TYR A 462 15.41 3.74 1.40
C TYR A 462 16.41 4.18 0.31
N SER A 463 17.14 5.27 0.55
CA SER A 463 18.21 5.69 -0.36
C SER A 463 19.34 4.64 -0.43
N LEU A 464 19.70 4.02 0.70
CA LEU A 464 20.70 2.96 0.76
C LEU A 464 20.24 1.68 0.06
N ILE A 465 18.96 1.32 0.19
CA ILE A 465 18.38 0.17 -0.51
C ILE A 465 18.46 0.38 -2.04
N GLY A 466 18.15 1.58 -2.53
CA GLY A 466 18.30 1.93 -3.94
C GLY A 466 19.74 1.82 -4.44
N LEU A 467 20.70 2.32 -3.65
CA LEU A 467 22.13 2.16 -3.97
C LEU A 467 22.52 0.67 -4.01
N TYR A 468 22.10 -0.13 -3.03
CA TYR A 468 22.36 -1.57 -2.99
C TYR A 468 21.76 -2.29 -4.21
N ASP A 469 20.55 -1.93 -4.62
CA ASP A 469 19.90 -2.52 -5.80
C ASP A 469 20.71 -2.29 -7.07
N LEU A 470 21.23 -1.07 -7.26
CA LEU A 470 22.01 -0.72 -8.44
C LEU A 470 23.37 -1.44 -8.49
N VAL A 471 23.97 -1.77 -7.34
CA VAL A 471 25.18 -2.59 -7.29
C VAL A 471 24.95 -3.94 -7.98
N SER A 472 23.78 -4.54 -7.80
CA SER A 472 23.47 -5.89 -8.30
C SER A 472 23.34 -5.98 -9.82
N VAL A 473 23.07 -4.87 -10.50
CA VAL A 473 22.87 -4.81 -11.95
C VAL A 473 23.96 -4.00 -12.68
N SER A 474 24.89 -3.39 -11.96
CA SER A 474 25.98 -2.59 -12.54
C SER A 474 27.16 -3.44 -13.01
N THR A 475 27.82 -3.04 -14.11
CA THR A 475 29.08 -3.66 -14.56
C THR A 475 30.25 -3.29 -13.65
N LYS A 476 31.30 -4.14 -13.62
CA LYS A 476 32.44 -4.06 -12.68
C LYS A 476 33.08 -2.66 -12.55
N GLY A 477 33.14 -1.86 -13.61
CA GLY A 477 33.70 -0.49 -13.58
C GLY A 477 32.79 0.54 -12.92
N LYS A 478 31.49 0.52 -13.23
CA LYS A 478 30.49 1.46 -12.69
C LYS A 478 30.03 1.07 -11.27
N SER A 479 30.25 -0.18 -10.87
CA SER A 479 29.93 -0.71 -9.54
C SER A 479 30.71 -0.03 -8.41
N LYS A 480 31.96 0.43 -8.66
CA LYS A 480 32.79 1.09 -7.63
C LYS A 480 32.16 2.37 -7.08
N ASP A 481 31.58 3.18 -7.96
CA ASP A 481 30.99 4.47 -7.62
C ASP A 481 29.74 4.33 -6.75
N VAL A 482 28.91 3.33 -7.04
CA VAL A 482 27.71 2.99 -6.27
C VAL A 482 28.10 2.37 -4.93
N GLY A 483 29.06 1.44 -4.95
CA GLY A 483 29.59 0.77 -3.76
C GLY A 483 30.09 1.77 -2.72
N PHE A 484 30.84 2.80 -3.16
CA PHE A 484 31.31 3.86 -2.26
C PHE A 484 30.17 4.61 -1.55
N LEU A 485 29.12 5.02 -2.28
CA LEU A 485 27.98 5.72 -1.69
C LEU A 485 27.21 4.81 -0.72
N TYR A 486 27.00 3.55 -1.09
CA TYR A 486 26.34 2.59 -0.22
C TYR A 486 27.13 2.35 1.07
N GLU A 487 28.43 2.09 0.97
CA GLU A 487 29.31 1.84 2.14
C GLU A 487 29.42 3.07 3.04
N GLN A 488 29.55 4.27 2.46
CA GLN A 488 29.52 5.53 3.20
C GLN A 488 28.22 5.67 3.98
N GLY A 489 27.07 5.48 3.32
CA GLY A 489 25.78 5.59 3.96
C GLY A 489 25.52 4.54 5.05
N MET A 490 25.92 3.28 4.81
CA MET A 490 25.81 2.21 5.81
C MET A 490 26.69 2.48 7.03
N SER A 491 27.91 3.00 6.83
CA SER A 491 28.77 3.44 7.93
C SER A 491 28.10 4.55 8.76
N SER A 492 27.49 5.54 8.10
CA SER A 492 26.74 6.61 8.77
C SER A 492 25.52 6.09 9.54
N LEU A 493 24.72 5.22 8.94
CA LEU A 493 23.57 4.60 9.59
C LEU A 493 23.99 3.92 10.89
N LYS A 494 25.01 3.05 10.83
CA LYS A 494 25.51 2.30 11.99
C LYS A 494 26.05 3.20 13.09
N ARG A 495 26.63 4.36 12.76
CA ARG A 495 27.12 5.35 13.75
C ARG A 495 26.01 6.15 14.40
N MET A 496 24.91 6.39 13.69
CA MET A 496 23.84 7.29 14.13
C MET A 496 22.59 6.56 14.66
N LEU A 497 22.46 5.25 14.42
CA LEU A 497 21.22 4.50 14.67
C LEU A 497 20.71 4.63 16.11
N SER A 498 21.60 4.63 17.10
CA SER A 498 21.23 4.76 18.52
C SER A 498 20.64 6.12 18.87
N LEU A 499 20.94 7.18 18.09
CA LEU A 499 20.37 8.51 18.31
C LEU A 499 18.86 8.56 18.02
N TYR A 500 18.34 7.59 17.28
CA TYR A 500 16.91 7.50 16.98
C TYR A 500 16.14 6.64 17.99
N ASP A 501 16.81 5.98 18.93
CA ASP A 501 16.17 5.10 19.91
C ASP A 501 15.67 5.91 21.12
N THR A 502 14.38 5.81 21.43
CA THR A 502 13.79 6.51 22.60
C THR A 502 13.72 5.63 23.84
N GLY A 503 14.08 4.34 23.74
CA GLY A 503 13.83 3.32 24.74
C GLY A 503 12.40 2.76 24.74
N SER A 504 11.48 3.26 23.91
CA SER A 504 10.09 2.78 23.81
C SER A 504 9.46 3.04 22.44
N GLY A 505 10.28 3.30 21.44
CA GLY A 505 9.90 3.71 20.09
C GLY A 505 11.13 4.21 19.33
N SER A 506 10.91 4.97 18.27
CA SER A 506 11.98 5.64 17.54
C SER A 506 11.64 7.09 17.22
N PHE A 507 12.64 7.96 17.11
CA PHE A 507 12.47 9.29 16.51
C PHE A 507 12.35 9.18 14.98
N TYR A 508 11.58 10.09 14.39
CA TYR A 508 11.44 10.21 12.94
C TYR A 508 12.65 10.90 12.30
N ASP A 509 13.14 11.93 12.99
CA ASP A 509 14.28 12.76 12.58
C ASP A 509 15.07 13.26 13.81
N LEU A 510 16.24 13.85 13.58
CA LEU A 510 17.13 14.35 14.62
C LEU A 510 16.98 15.85 14.90
N ARG A 511 15.79 16.42 14.65
CA ARG A 511 15.53 17.85 14.88
C ARG A 511 15.86 18.31 16.31
N HIS A 512 15.72 17.41 17.28
CA HIS A 512 16.01 17.70 18.68
C HIS A 512 17.50 17.89 18.95
N VAL A 513 18.37 17.26 18.17
CA VAL A 513 19.82 17.45 18.25
C VAL A 513 20.24 18.69 17.47
N THR A 514 19.72 18.85 16.25
CA THR A 514 20.18 19.90 15.33
C THR A 514 19.59 21.28 15.61
N LEU A 515 18.37 21.35 16.15
CA LEU A 515 17.64 22.60 16.42
C LEU A 515 17.44 22.86 17.92
N GLY A 516 17.73 21.90 18.80
CA GLY A 516 17.50 22.05 20.24
C GLY A 516 16.02 22.15 20.63
N ILE A 517 15.12 21.57 19.82
CA ILE A 517 13.67 21.56 20.07
C ILE A 517 13.16 20.18 20.51
N ALA A 518 11.87 20.07 20.86
CA ALA A 518 11.27 18.80 21.21
C ALA A 518 11.45 17.74 20.09
N PRO A 519 11.73 16.47 20.45
CA PRO A 519 11.91 15.42 19.46
C PRO A 519 10.62 15.11 18.71
N LYS A 520 10.76 14.80 17.43
CA LYS A 520 9.66 14.28 16.64
C LYS A 520 9.64 12.76 16.71
N ILE A 521 8.79 12.24 17.59
CA ILE A 521 8.57 10.80 17.73
C ILE A 521 7.96 10.25 16.44
N ALA A 522 8.48 9.13 15.95
CA ALA A 522 7.90 8.43 14.83
C ALA A 522 6.59 7.79 15.28
N ARG A 523 5.49 8.18 14.64
CA ARG A 523 4.19 7.53 14.85
C ARG A 523 4.29 6.04 14.48
N CYS A 524 3.38 5.22 15.00
CA CYS A 524 3.44 3.75 14.96
C CYS A 524 3.75 3.14 13.56
N ASP A 525 3.18 3.66 12.46
CA ASP A 525 3.46 3.17 11.10
C ASP A 525 4.90 3.46 10.62
N TYR A 526 5.47 4.62 10.99
CA TYR A 526 6.87 4.94 10.70
C TYR A 526 7.82 4.16 11.58
N HIS A 527 7.49 3.94 12.86
CA HIS A 527 8.30 3.07 13.71
C HIS A 527 8.36 1.65 13.14
N ALA A 528 7.22 1.07 12.75
CA ALA A 528 7.20 -0.22 12.06
C ALA A 528 7.96 -0.20 10.72
N THR A 529 7.90 0.91 9.97
CA THR A 529 8.71 1.09 8.76
C THR A 529 10.20 1.02 9.07
N HIS A 530 10.67 1.70 10.13
CA HIS A 530 12.07 1.61 10.54
C HIS A 530 12.46 0.19 10.93
N VAL A 531 11.60 -0.51 11.69
CA VAL A 531 11.82 -1.93 12.05
C VAL A 531 11.97 -2.78 10.80
N ASN A 532 11.04 -2.69 9.85
CA ASN A 532 11.07 -3.49 8.63
C ASN A 532 12.30 -3.19 7.76
N GLN A 533 12.71 -1.92 7.70
CA GLN A 533 13.93 -1.51 7.01
C GLN A 533 15.19 -2.10 7.66
N LEU A 534 15.29 -2.07 9.00
CA LEU A 534 16.43 -2.66 9.70
C LEU A 534 16.45 -4.19 9.60
N LEU A 535 15.28 -4.84 9.67
CA LEU A 535 15.16 -6.28 9.43
C LEU A 535 15.65 -6.64 8.02
N LEU A 536 15.28 -5.87 6.99
CA LEU A 536 15.78 -6.05 5.64
C LEU A 536 17.30 -5.88 5.57
N LEU A 537 17.83 -4.77 6.10
CA LEU A 537 19.27 -4.48 6.08
C LEU A 537 20.08 -5.56 6.82
N ALA A 538 19.56 -6.10 7.93
CA ALA A 538 20.19 -7.18 8.67
C ALA A 538 20.33 -8.48 7.87
N THR A 539 19.60 -8.64 6.77
CA THR A 539 19.77 -9.79 5.87
C THR A 539 20.93 -9.62 4.87
N ILE A 540 21.42 -8.39 4.67
CA ILE A 540 22.45 -8.06 3.68
C ILE A 540 23.75 -7.52 4.32
N ASP A 541 23.71 -7.08 5.57
CA ASP A 541 24.86 -6.65 6.38
C ASP A 541 24.80 -7.33 7.76
N ASN A 542 25.86 -8.07 8.10
CA ASN A 542 25.94 -8.87 9.32
C ASN A 542 26.31 -8.06 10.58
N ASN A 543 26.38 -6.72 10.51
CA ASN A 543 26.69 -5.92 11.68
C ASN A 543 25.59 -6.06 12.76
N PRO A 544 25.94 -6.51 13.99
CA PRO A 544 24.94 -6.80 15.03
C PRO A 544 24.04 -5.62 15.42
N ILE A 545 24.48 -4.36 15.20
CA ILE A 545 23.69 -3.19 15.55
C ILE A 545 22.35 -3.14 14.80
N LEU A 546 22.29 -3.66 13.58
CA LEU A 546 21.08 -3.67 12.75
C LEU A 546 20.06 -4.66 13.32
N ALA A 547 20.46 -5.93 13.48
CA ALA A 547 19.59 -6.99 13.99
C ALA A 547 19.14 -6.73 15.43
N SER A 548 20.07 -6.36 16.33
CA SER A 548 19.76 -6.09 17.74
C SER A 548 18.85 -4.87 17.93
N THR A 549 19.01 -3.83 17.11
CA THR A 549 18.09 -2.68 17.14
C THR A 549 16.73 -3.05 16.56
N ALA A 550 16.69 -3.79 15.45
CA ALA A 550 15.42 -4.25 14.86
C ALA A 550 14.62 -5.11 15.84
N GLU A 551 15.26 -6.04 16.55
CA GLU A 551 14.61 -6.90 17.55
C GLU A 551 14.08 -6.09 18.73
N ARG A 552 14.90 -5.18 19.28
CA ARG A 552 14.50 -4.29 20.37
C ARG A 552 13.31 -3.41 19.97
N TRP A 553 13.37 -2.77 18.81
CA TRP A 553 12.29 -1.93 18.28
C TRP A 553 11.03 -2.73 17.93
N SER A 554 11.18 -3.98 17.48
CA SER A 554 10.02 -4.89 17.33
C SER A 554 9.29 -5.11 18.65
N GLY A 555 10.03 -5.18 19.76
CA GLY A 555 9.47 -5.24 21.11
C GLY A 555 8.64 -4.00 21.48
N TYR A 556 9.04 -2.81 21.02
CA TYR A 556 8.34 -1.56 21.32
C TYR A 556 6.94 -1.51 20.70
N VAL A 557 6.74 -2.15 19.54
CA VAL A 557 5.40 -2.33 18.94
C VAL A 557 4.44 -3.11 19.87
N GLN A 558 4.99 -3.91 20.79
CA GLN A 558 4.23 -4.67 21.80
C GLN A 558 4.22 -3.98 23.18
N GLY A 559 4.70 -2.75 23.29
CA GLY A 559 4.76 -2.01 24.55
C GLY A 559 5.94 -2.37 25.47
N LYS A 560 6.91 -3.14 24.98
CA LYS A 560 8.17 -3.33 25.72
C LYS A 560 8.94 -2.00 25.78
N ARG A 561 9.79 -1.86 26.78
CA ARG A 561 10.63 -0.68 26.98
C ARG A 561 12.06 -1.13 27.28
N ALA A 562 13.04 -0.31 26.95
CA ALA A 562 14.38 -0.46 27.49
C ALA A 562 14.33 -0.32 29.01
N SER A 563 15.19 -1.06 29.71
CA SER A 563 15.31 -0.96 31.16
C SER A 563 15.65 0.46 31.58
N HIS A 564 14.99 0.95 32.64
CA HIS A 564 15.47 2.11 33.38
C HIS A 564 16.52 1.67 34.40
N ASN A 565 17.22 2.64 34.99
CA ASN A 565 18.22 2.40 36.03
C ASN A 565 17.62 1.99 37.38
#